data_AF-A0A9P6PIE8-F1
#
_entry.id   AF-A0A9P6PIE8-F1
#
_cell.length_a   1.000
_cell.length_b   1.000
_cell.length_c   1.000
_cell.angle_alpha   90.00
_cell.angle_beta   90.00
_cell.angle_gamma   90.00
#
_symmetry.space_group_name_H-M   'P 1'
#
loop_
_entity.id
_entity.type
_entity.pdbx_description
1 polymer ?
#
loop_
_entity_poly.entity_id
_entity_poly.type
_entity_poly.pdbx_seq_one_letter_code
_entity_poly.pdbx_strand_id
1 'polypeptide(L)'
;MSITEFQYQLASAVKTNRELDVWLNQDDPQNLSDVEASLELFENAVQSLADPARLEHIQAKRSKLEKHKAWQKRHRKKVQQQRVERSEKQRERRLLSITLASAPEGEEPAREPHSRTRIKELSRLLHRLTVLRDLRRKRLSAQGHFFPEEGNEFFDKIKAWHEQEEKQEEGKKKPDETWSIHSDDHWQHMPLDKKAYRFWTSGNLERLRRTRQDWDQYLVHQDVVGPEAKIPPKFVEPVPPANWVWATHLEY
;
A
#
# COMPACT_ATOMS: atom_id res chain seq x y z
N MET A 1 -30.79 -4.52 -9.76
CA MET A 1 -30.74 -4.48 -11.22
C MET A 1 -29.33 -4.75 -11.76
N SER A 2 -29.22 -5.64 -12.73
CA SER A 2 -27.98 -5.95 -13.46
C SER A 2 -27.73 -4.93 -14.60
N ILE A 3 -26.49 -4.83 -15.10
CA ILE A 3 -26.17 -3.94 -16.24
C ILE A 3 -26.95 -4.38 -17.49
N THR A 4 -27.14 -5.69 -17.65
CA THR A 4 -27.88 -6.28 -18.79
C THR A 4 -29.36 -5.94 -18.73
N GLU A 5 -29.99 -5.97 -17.55
CA GLU A 5 -31.37 -5.50 -17.37
C GLU A 5 -31.53 -4.02 -17.70
N PHE A 6 -30.59 -3.17 -17.26
CA PHE A 6 -30.63 -1.74 -17.60
C PHE A 6 -30.48 -1.51 -19.11
N GLN A 7 -29.58 -2.25 -19.77
CA GLN A 7 -29.42 -2.18 -21.22
C GLN A 7 -30.69 -2.64 -21.96
N TYR A 8 -31.35 -3.68 -21.47
CA TYR A 8 -32.61 -4.16 -22.05
C TYR A 8 -33.72 -3.13 -21.91
N GLN A 9 -33.88 -2.52 -20.73
CA GLN A 9 -34.88 -1.48 -20.50
C GLN A 9 -34.62 -0.23 -21.36
N LEU A 10 -33.36 0.18 -21.49
CA LEU A 10 -32.98 1.29 -22.38
C LEU A 10 -33.26 0.95 -23.85
N ALA A 11 -32.95 -0.27 -24.30
CA ALA A 11 -33.26 -0.72 -25.65
C ALA A 11 -34.77 -0.76 -25.92
N SER A 12 -35.56 -1.20 -24.93
CA SER A 12 -37.03 -1.18 -24.99
C SER A 12 -37.58 0.24 -25.12
N ALA A 13 -37.10 1.18 -24.30
CA ALA A 13 -37.52 2.58 -24.37
C ALA A 13 -37.14 3.24 -25.71
N VAL A 14 -35.96 2.92 -26.26
CA VAL A 14 -35.57 3.37 -27.60
C VAL A 14 -36.46 2.78 -28.69
N LYS A 15 -36.92 1.53 -28.53
CA LYS A 15 -37.85 0.89 -29.47
C LYS A 15 -39.22 1.56 -29.45
N THR A 16 -39.78 1.81 -28.27
CA THR A 16 -41.08 2.49 -28.15
C THR A 16 -41.02 3.92 -28.68
N ASN A 17 -39.91 4.64 -28.48
CA ASN A 17 -39.72 5.98 -29.06
C ASN A 17 -39.74 5.95 -30.60
N ARG A 18 -39.07 4.97 -31.23
CA ARG A 18 -39.10 4.79 -32.68
C ARG A 18 -40.49 4.42 -33.20
N GLU A 19 -41.25 3.65 -32.44
CA GLU A 19 -42.63 3.31 -32.78
C GLU A 19 -43.50 4.56 -32.74
N LEU A 20 -43.39 5.38 -31.69
CA LEU A 20 -44.06 6.68 -31.58
C LEU A 20 -43.73 7.60 -32.76
N ASP A 21 -42.47 7.68 -33.19
CA ASP A 21 -42.06 8.44 -34.38
C ASP A 21 -42.78 7.96 -35.65
N VAL A 22 -43.01 6.65 -35.80
CA VAL A 22 -43.74 6.11 -36.97
C VAL A 22 -45.22 6.48 -36.90
N TRP A 23 -45.85 6.36 -35.74
CA TRP A 23 -47.26 6.68 -35.54
C TRP A 23 -47.55 8.18 -35.73
N LEU A 24 -46.66 9.06 -35.29
CA LEU A 24 -46.76 10.51 -35.48
C LEU A 24 -46.71 10.93 -36.96
N ASN A 25 -46.17 10.07 -37.83
CA ASN A 25 -46.10 10.30 -39.28
C ASN A 25 -47.25 9.64 -40.06
N GLN A 26 -48.20 8.98 -39.38
CA GLN A 26 -49.38 8.35 -39.99
C GLN A 26 -50.65 9.14 -39.64
N ASP A 27 -51.31 9.72 -40.64
CA ASP A 27 -52.56 10.50 -40.51
C ASP A 27 -53.80 9.61 -40.32
N ASP A 28 -53.81 8.76 -39.28
CA ASP A 28 -54.92 7.84 -39.00
C ASP A 28 -55.56 8.15 -37.62
N PRO A 29 -56.86 8.50 -37.56
CA PRO A 29 -57.52 8.98 -36.34
C PRO A 29 -57.80 7.89 -35.29
N GLN A 30 -57.67 6.60 -35.64
CA GLN A 30 -57.78 5.49 -34.68
C GLN A 30 -56.52 5.32 -33.82
N ASN A 31 -55.42 5.98 -34.17
CA ASN A 31 -54.12 5.80 -33.52
C ASN A 31 -53.92 6.61 -32.24
N LEU A 32 -54.75 7.62 -31.99
CA LEU A 32 -54.56 8.55 -30.86
C LEU A 32 -54.53 7.84 -29.51
N SER A 33 -55.42 6.87 -29.28
CA SER A 33 -55.46 6.10 -28.02
C SER A 33 -54.24 5.19 -27.85
N ASP A 34 -53.77 4.57 -28.93
CA ASP A 34 -52.61 3.67 -28.90
C ASP A 34 -51.29 4.46 -28.75
N VAL A 35 -51.23 5.66 -29.32
CA VAL A 35 -50.13 6.62 -29.15
C VAL A 35 -50.07 7.13 -27.71
N GLU A 36 -51.21 7.47 -27.11
CA GLU A 36 -51.28 7.92 -25.71
C GLU A 36 -50.82 6.81 -24.74
N ALA A 37 -51.30 5.58 -24.92
CA ALA A 37 -50.83 4.43 -24.13
C ALA A 37 -49.32 4.16 -24.33
N SER A 38 -48.81 4.30 -25.56
CA SER A 38 -47.38 4.12 -25.86
C SER A 38 -46.51 5.24 -25.27
N LEU A 39 -47.03 6.47 -25.21
CA LEU A 39 -46.40 7.61 -24.55
C LEU A 39 -46.31 7.40 -23.04
N GLU A 40 -47.38 6.96 -22.39
CA GLU A 40 -47.38 6.65 -20.95
C GLU A 40 -46.35 5.56 -20.62
N LEU A 41 -46.27 4.50 -21.43
CA LEU A 41 -45.26 3.45 -21.26
C LEU A 41 -43.84 3.97 -21.44
N PHE A 42 -43.62 4.84 -22.43
CA PHE A 42 -42.33 5.47 -22.65
C PHE A 42 -41.94 6.42 -21.51
N GLU A 43 -42.87 7.25 -21.05
CA GLU A 43 -42.64 8.19 -19.95
C GLU A 43 -42.29 7.46 -18.66
N ASN A 44 -43.06 6.43 -18.30
CA ASN A 44 -42.77 5.57 -17.15
C ASN A 44 -41.38 4.90 -17.26
N ALA A 45 -41.00 4.44 -18.47
CA ALA A 45 -39.69 3.87 -18.71
C ALA A 45 -38.56 4.90 -18.58
N VAL A 46 -38.75 6.12 -19.10
CA VAL A 46 -37.78 7.21 -19.00
C VAL A 46 -37.61 7.66 -17.56
N GLN A 47 -38.70 7.86 -16.80
CA GLN A 47 -38.64 8.22 -15.39
C GLN A 47 -37.87 7.16 -14.59
N SER A 48 -38.14 5.88 -14.83
CA SER A 48 -37.40 4.78 -14.20
C SER A 48 -35.89 4.78 -14.54
N LEU A 49 -35.53 5.14 -15.78
CA LEU A 49 -34.14 5.21 -16.24
C LEU A 49 -33.41 6.49 -15.79
N ALA A 50 -34.16 7.57 -15.53
CA ALA A 50 -33.63 8.88 -15.15
C ALA A 50 -33.25 8.98 -13.66
N ASP A 51 -33.61 7.99 -12.83
CA ASP A 51 -33.25 7.93 -11.41
C ASP A 51 -31.72 8.07 -11.19
N PRO A 52 -31.25 9.16 -10.54
CA PRO A 52 -29.83 9.46 -10.45
C PRO A 52 -29.06 8.41 -9.64
N ALA A 53 -29.61 7.97 -8.50
CA ALA A 53 -29.01 6.93 -7.66
C ALA A 53 -28.81 5.60 -8.41
N ARG A 54 -29.73 5.31 -9.33
CA ARG A 54 -29.67 4.09 -10.15
C ARG A 54 -28.59 4.19 -11.21
N LEU A 55 -28.45 5.34 -11.87
CA LEU A 55 -27.38 5.61 -12.82
C LEU A 55 -26.00 5.53 -12.16
N GLU A 56 -25.83 6.12 -10.98
CA GLU A 56 -24.59 6.04 -10.20
C GLU A 56 -24.20 4.59 -9.87
N HIS A 57 -25.16 3.78 -9.43
CA HIS A 57 -24.91 2.36 -9.14
C HIS A 57 -24.45 1.58 -10.38
N ILE A 58 -25.06 1.83 -11.53
CA ILE A 58 -24.69 1.19 -12.79
C ILE A 58 -23.30 1.65 -13.24
N GLN A 59 -22.99 2.94 -13.11
CA GLN A 59 -21.66 3.48 -13.38
C GLN A 59 -20.60 2.85 -12.45
N ALA A 60 -20.90 2.70 -11.17
CA ALA A 60 -20.04 2.04 -10.21
C ALA A 60 -19.78 0.57 -10.61
N LYS A 61 -20.83 -0.19 -10.95
CA LYS A 61 -20.69 -1.57 -11.47
C LYS A 61 -19.87 -1.64 -12.74
N ARG A 62 -20.08 -0.72 -13.69
CA ARG A 62 -19.30 -0.62 -14.93
C ARG A 62 -17.83 -0.35 -14.63
N SER A 63 -17.53 0.59 -13.75
CA SER A 63 -16.15 0.90 -13.35
C SER A 63 -15.46 -0.30 -12.69
N LYS A 64 -16.20 -1.05 -11.85
CA LYS A 64 -15.70 -2.27 -11.21
C LYS A 64 -15.37 -3.36 -12.23
N LEU A 65 -16.23 -3.56 -13.23
CA LEU A 65 -15.96 -4.50 -14.32
C LEU A 65 -14.76 -4.10 -15.17
N GLU A 66 -14.61 -2.82 -15.50
CA GLU A 66 -13.45 -2.33 -16.25
C GLU A 66 -12.14 -2.49 -15.47
N LYS A 67 -12.14 -2.16 -14.17
CA LYS A 67 -11.01 -2.43 -13.27
C LYS A 67 -10.66 -3.92 -13.24
N HIS A 68 -11.67 -4.79 -13.15
CA HIS A 68 -11.47 -6.24 -13.14
C HIS A 68 -10.92 -6.75 -14.48
N LYS A 69 -11.44 -6.29 -15.63
CA LYS A 69 -10.88 -6.63 -16.96
C LYS A 69 -9.43 -6.16 -17.10
N ALA A 70 -9.12 -4.95 -16.64
CA ALA A 70 -7.76 -4.40 -16.66
C ALA A 70 -6.82 -5.23 -15.77
N TRP A 71 -7.27 -5.60 -14.57
CA TRP A 71 -6.56 -6.50 -13.68
C TRP A 71 -6.31 -7.87 -14.33
N GLN A 72 -7.32 -8.50 -14.93
CA GLN A 72 -7.17 -9.77 -15.64
C GLN A 72 -6.15 -9.67 -16.77
N LYS A 73 -6.16 -8.58 -17.55
CA LYS A 73 -5.16 -8.34 -18.61
C LYS A 73 -3.75 -8.23 -18.04
N ARG A 74 -3.55 -7.47 -16.96
CA ARG A 74 -2.26 -7.34 -16.26
C ARG A 74 -1.79 -8.67 -15.70
N HIS A 75 -2.68 -9.41 -15.07
CA HIS A 75 -2.39 -10.71 -14.49
C HIS A 75 -1.94 -11.72 -15.56
N ARG A 76 -2.69 -11.83 -16.67
CA ARG A 76 -2.31 -12.68 -17.81
C ARG A 76 -0.93 -12.32 -18.37
N LYS A 77 -0.63 -11.02 -18.51
CA LYS A 77 0.70 -10.55 -18.95
C LYS A 77 1.80 -10.95 -17.97
N LYS A 78 1.59 -10.77 -16.67
CA LYS A 78 2.56 -11.14 -15.63
C LYS A 78 2.83 -12.65 -15.62
N VAL A 79 1.79 -13.46 -15.72
CA VAL A 79 1.93 -14.93 -15.81
C VAL A 79 2.69 -15.33 -17.08
N GLN A 80 2.42 -14.69 -18.22
CA GLN A 80 3.13 -14.96 -19.46
C GLN A 80 4.61 -14.56 -19.37
N GLN A 81 4.92 -13.39 -18.80
CA GLN A 81 6.29 -12.94 -18.57
C GLN A 81 7.05 -13.91 -17.65
N GLN A 82 6.43 -14.35 -16.55
CA GLN A 82 7.05 -15.35 -15.66
C GLN A 82 7.31 -16.69 -16.36
N ARG A 83 6.43 -17.12 -17.28
CA ARG A 83 6.65 -18.33 -18.07
C ARG A 83 7.84 -18.19 -19.02
N VAL A 84 7.96 -17.05 -19.69
CA VAL A 84 9.09 -16.73 -20.58
C VAL A 84 10.39 -16.68 -19.76
N GLU A 85 10.42 -15.94 -18.67
CA GLU A 85 11.60 -15.78 -17.82
C GLU A 85 12.06 -17.13 -17.21
N ARG A 86 11.12 -17.99 -16.79
CA ARG A 86 11.45 -19.35 -16.34
C ARG A 86 12.06 -20.20 -17.46
N SER A 87 11.52 -20.08 -18.69
CA SER A 87 12.07 -20.78 -19.85
C SER A 87 13.47 -20.28 -20.21
N GLU A 88 13.70 -18.97 -20.16
CA GLU A 88 15.01 -18.36 -20.38
C GLU A 88 16.02 -18.79 -19.32
N LYS A 89 15.68 -18.71 -18.03
CA LYS A 89 16.53 -19.23 -16.94
C LYS A 89 16.87 -20.70 -17.11
N GLN A 90 15.92 -21.51 -17.60
CA GLN A 90 16.20 -22.92 -17.88
C GLN A 90 17.16 -23.09 -19.07
N ARG A 91 17.03 -22.27 -20.11
CA ARG A 91 17.98 -22.24 -21.24
C ARG A 91 19.37 -21.79 -20.79
N GLU A 92 19.47 -20.73 -19.99
CA GLU A 92 20.73 -20.25 -19.42
C GLU A 92 21.41 -21.33 -18.59
N ARG A 93 20.66 -22.02 -17.72
CA ARG A 93 21.19 -23.15 -16.95
C ARG A 93 21.72 -24.27 -17.84
N ARG A 94 21.02 -24.59 -18.93
CA ARG A 94 21.48 -25.58 -19.91
C ARG A 94 22.76 -25.12 -20.61
N LEU A 95 22.81 -23.87 -21.06
CA LEU A 95 24.00 -23.31 -21.69
C LEU A 95 25.19 -23.31 -20.73
N LEU A 96 24.98 -22.89 -19.48
CA LEU A 96 26.00 -22.94 -18.43
C LEU A 96 26.48 -24.37 -18.17
N SER A 97 25.57 -25.34 -18.10
CA SER A 97 25.96 -26.75 -17.94
C SER A 97 26.76 -27.29 -19.13
N ILE A 98 26.42 -26.88 -20.36
CA ILE A 98 27.17 -27.24 -21.56
C ILE A 98 28.56 -26.59 -21.53
N THR A 99 28.66 -25.32 -21.15
CA THR A 99 29.96 -24.63 -21.06
C THR A 99 30.85 -25.22 -19.97
N LEU A 100 30.27 -25.66 -18.85
CA LEU A 100 31.00 -26.32 -17.76
C LEU A 100 31.42 -27.75 -18.16
N ALA A 101 30.57 -28.50 -18.87
CA ALA A 101 30.89 -29.83 -19.37
C ALA A 101 31.86 -29.83 -20.56
N SER A 102 31.91 -28.74 -21.33
CA SER A 102 32.87 -28.52 -22.40
C SER A 102 34.17 -27.85 -21.92
N ALA A 103 34.27 -27.52 -20.62
CA ALA A 103 35.53 -27.07 -20.05
C ALA A 103 36.50 -28.25 -20.05
N PRO A 104 37.70 -28.12 -20.64
CA PRO A 104 38.63 -29.25 -20.75
C PRO A 104 39.03 -29.73 -19.35
N GLU A 105 38.60 -30.95 -19.00
CA GLU A 105 39.11 -31.68 -17.84
C GLU A 105 40.55 -32.12 -18.15
N GLY A 106 41.52 -31.42 -17.56
CA GLY A 106 42.89 -31.90 -17.45
C GLY A 106 43.85 -31.43 -18.54
N GLU A 107 44.35 -30.20 -18.39
CA GLU A 107 45.76 -29.91 -18.63
C GLU A 107 46.23 -28.99 -17.48
N GLU A 108 47.19 -29.42 -16.67
CA GLU A 108 48.05 -28.48 -15.94
C GLU A 108 49.16 -28.05 -16.90
N PRO A 109 49.11 -26.84 -17.48
CA PRO A 109 50.32 -26.13 -17.85
C PRO A 109 50.71 -25.19 -16.70
N ALA A 110 52.01 -24.98 -16.56
CA ALA A 110 52.62 -24.06 -15.62
C ALA A 110 51.78 -22.78 -15.38
N ARG A 111 51.67 -22.35 -14.11
CA ARG A 111 50.94 -21.16 -13.67
C ARG A 111 51.37 -19.89 -14.42
N GLU A 112 50.70 -19.62 -15.53
CA GLU A 112 50.97 -18.51 -16.44
C GLU A 112 50.38 -17.15 -15.94
N PRO A 113 50.94 -16.01 -16.39
CA PRO A 113 50.72 -14.66 -15.85
C PRO A 113 49.30 -14.08 -15.97
N HIS A 114 48.33 -14.81 -16.53
CA HIS A 114 46.97 -14.31 -16.79
C HIS A 114 46.10 -14.11 -15.54
N SER A 115 46.32 -14.86 -14.46
CA SER A 115 45.65 -14.60 -13.18
C SER A 115 46.07 -13.25 -12.59
N ARG A 116 47.36 -12.90 -12.71
CA ARG A 116 47.91 -11.61 -12.26
C ARG A 116 47.42 -10.45 -13.13
N THR A 117 47.29 -10.62 -14.45
CA THR A 117 46.72 -9.56 -15.31
C THR A 117 45.24 -9.34 -15.00
N ARG A 118 44.47 -10.40 -14.78
CA ARG A 118 43.06 -10.27 -14.39
C ARG A 118 42.87 -9.61 -13.03
N ILE A 119 43.70 -9.95 -12.04
CA ILE A 119 43.71 -9.28 -10.73
C ILE A 119 44.06 -7.79 -10.88
N LYS A 120 45.03 -7.45 -11.76
CA LYS A 120 45.38 -6.06 -12.07
C LYS A 120 44.24 -5.31 -12.78
N GLU A 121 43.50 -5.97 -13.67
CA GLU A 121 42.32 -5.39 -14.33
C GLU A 121 41.18 -5.17 -13.34
N LEU A 122 40.89 -6.16 -12.49
CA LEU A 122 39.84 -6.08 -11.49
C LEU A 122 40.15 -5.03 -10.43
N SER A 123 41.40 -4.91 -9.99
CA SER A 123 41.82 -3.84 -9.07
C SER A 123 41.73 -2.45 -9.71
N ARG A 124 42.08 -2.31 -11.00
CA ARG A 124 41.86 -1.06 -11.75
C ARG A 124 40.38 -0.71 -11.87
N LEU A 125 39.51 -1.70 -12.14
CA LEU A 125 38.07 -1.51 -12.21
C LEU A 125 37.48 -1.14 -10.85
N LEU A 126 37.88 -1.84 -9.78
CA LEU A 126 37.49 -1.53 -8.40
C LEU A 126 37.87 -0.07 -8.09
N HIS A 127 39.11 0.32 -8.33
CA HIS A 127 39.56 1.69 -8.08
C HIS A 127 38.72 2.73 -8.85
N ARG A 128 38.44 2.49 -10.14
CA ARG A 128 37.54 3.36 -10.93
C ARG A 128 36.13 3.43 -10.35
N LEU A 129 35.58 2.31 -9.87
CA LEU A 129 34.25 2.27 -9.25
C LEU A 129 34.22 3.00 -7.90
N THR A 130 35.27 2.89 -7.09
CA THR A 130 35.40 3.65 -5.83
C THR A 130 35.45 5.14 -6.12
N VAL A 131 36.26 5.57 -7.09
CA VAL A 131 36.31 6.99 -7.50
C VAL A 131 34.94 7.48 -7.99
N LEU A 132 34.21 6.68 -8.78
CA LEU A 132 32.85 7.04 -9.22
C LEU A 132 31.86 7.12 -8.05
N ARG A 133 31.94 6.20 -7.08
CA ARG A 133 31.14 6.21 -5.85
C ARG A 133 31.38 7.50 -5.08
N ASP A 134 32.63 7.89 -4.89
CA ASP A 134 33.00 9.05 -4.09
C ASP A 134 32.63 10.35 -4.80
N LEU A 135 32.80 10.43 -6.13
CA LEU A 135 32.31 11.57 -6.92
C LEU A 135 30.79 11.72 -6.86
N ARG A 136 30.05 10.60 -6.89
CA ARG A 136 28.58 10.62 -6.77
C ARG A 136 28.14 11.03 -5.37
N ARG A 137 28.81 10.54 -4.32
CA ARG A 137 28.58 10.96 -2.93
C ARG A 137 28.87 12.43 -2.74
N LYS A 138 30.00 12.94 -3.26
CA LYS A 138 30.33 14.39 -3.24
C LYS A 138 29.25 15.22 -3.93
N ARG A 139 28.79 14.81 -5.11
CA ARG A 139 27.69 15.48 -5.82
C ARG A 139 26.40 15.49 -5.01
N LEU A 140 26.03 14.38 -4.40
CA LEU A 140 24.82 14.26 -3.58
C LEU A 140 24.95 15.00 -2.24
N SER A 141 26.14 15.05 -1.63
CA SER A 141 26.43 15.84 -0.44
C SER A 141 26.33 17.34 -0.70
N ALA A 142 26.78 17.80 -1.88
CA ALA A 142 26.56 19.18 -2.32
C ALA A 142 25.07 19.50 -2.56
N GLN A 143 24.24 18.47 -2.79
CA GLN A 143 22.78 18.57 -2.88
C GLN A 143 22.09 18.42 -1.50
N GLY A 144 22.85 18.28 -0.41
CA GLY A 144 22.33 18.17 0.95
C GLY A 144 22.08 16.74 1.44
N HIS A 145 22.46 15.70 0.70
CA HIS A 145 22.37 14.32 1.16
C HIS A 145 23.57 13.95 2.05
N PHE A 146 23.29 13.58 3.30
CA PHE A 146 24.30 13.11 4.24
C PHE A 146 24.58 11.61 4.03
N PHE A 147 25.84 11.26 3.79
CA PHE A 147 26.31 9.88 3.79
C PHE A 147 27.23 9.68 4.99
N PRO A 148 26.90 8.77 5.92
CA PRO A 148 27.86 8.31 6.90
C PRO A 148 29.01 7.66 6.13
N GLU A 149 30.18 8.29 6.13
CA GLU A 149 31.39 7.67 5.61
C GLU A 149 31.66 6.41 6.44
N GLU A 150 32.21 5.38 5.82
CA GLU A 150 32.49 4.10 6.46
C GLU A 150 33.41 4.34 7.70
N GLY A 151 32.82 4.32 8.90
CA GLY A 151 33.48 4.57 10.18
C GLY A 151 32.48 4.73 11.34
N ASN A 152 32.94 4.48 12.57
CA ASN A 152 32.11 4.46 13.80
C ASN A 152 31.58 5.84 14.24
N GLU A 153 31.80 6.91 13.48
CA GLU A 153 31.43 8.28 13.86
C GLU A 153 29.93 8.46 14.11
N PHE A 154 29.08 7.68 13.43
CA PHE A 154 27.64 7.65 13.68
C PHE A 154 27.32 7.05 15.06
N PHE A 155 27.97 5.94 15.42
CA PHE A 155 27.80 5.28 16.71
C PHE A 155 28.41 6.11 17.85
N ASP A 156 29.53 6.79 17.60
CA ASP A 156 30.17 7.68 18.58
C ASP A 156 29.28 8.90 18.89
N LYS A 157 28.59 9.45 17.87
CA LYS A 157 27.60 10.52 18.07
C LYS A 157 26.35 10.05 18.82
N ILE A 158 25.83 8.86 18.51
CA ILE A 158 24.69 8.27 19.26
C ILE A 158 25.09 8.02 20.71
N LYS A 159 26.28 7.48 20.95
CA LYS A 159 26.78 7.21 22.28
C LYS A 159 26.94 8.50 23.09
N ALA A 160 27.55 9.53 22.50
CA ALA A 160 27.69 10.84 23.13
C ALA A 160 26.33 11.52 23.41
N TRP A 161 25.35 11.33 22.54
CA TRP A 161 24.00 11.86 22.73
C TRP A 161 23.28 11.17 23.91
N HIS A 162 23.33 9.85 24.00
CA HIS A 162 22.78 9.10 25.15
C HIS A 162 23.50 9.45 26.46
N GLU A 163 24.82 9.63 26.45
CA GLU A 163 25.59 10.01 27.65
C GLU A 163 25.23 11.42 28.15
N GLN A 164 24.83 12.33 27.26
CA GLN A 164 24.32 13.66 27.62
C GLN A 164 22.90 13.60 28.16
N GLU A 165 22.05 12.74 27.59
CA GLU A 165 20.67 12.53 28.04
C GLU A 165 20.65 11.89 29.43
N GLU A 166 21.47 10.85 29.67
CA GLU A 166 21.63 10.22 31.00
C GLU A 166 22.14 11.23 32.04
N LYS A 167 23.15 12.07 31.70
CA LYS A 167 23.63 13.11 32.63
C LYS A 167 22.58 14.18 32.93
N GLN A 168 21.71 14.51 31.97
CA GLN A 168 20.58 15.43 32.19
C GLN A 168 19.46 14.80 33.01
N GLU A 169 19.24 13.49 32.88
CA GLU A 169 18.28 12.74 33.70
C GLU A 169 18.79 12.55 35.14
N GLU A 170 20.08 12.30 35.33
CA GLU A 170 20.70 12.20 36.66
C GLU A 170 20.70 13.53 37.43
N GLY A 171 20.85 14.66 36.73
CA GLY A 171 20.73 16.00 37.31
C GLY A 171 19.31 16.43 37.70
N LYS A 172 18.28 15.66 37.31
CA LYS A 172 16.85 15.93 37.59
C LYS A 172 16.21 14.95 38.57
N LYS A 173 16.99 14.20 39.35
CA LYS A 173 16.44 13.46 40.51
C LYS A 173 16.06 14.45 41.62
N LYS A 174 14.80 14.91 41.59
CA LYS A 174 14.15 15.53 42.76
C LYS A 174 14.08 14.50 43.90
N PRO A 175 14.19 14.93 45.18
CA PRO A 175 14.16 14.03 46.31
C PRO A 175 12.82 13.31 46.39
N ASP A 176 12.87 12.09 46.94
CA ASP A 176 11.81 11.08 46.97
C ASP A 176 10.44 11.63 47.42
N GLU A 177 9.59 12.00 46.46
CA GLU A 177 8.15 12.14 46.70
C GLU A 177 7.57 10.75 46.93
N THR A 178 7.22 10.46 48.18
CA THR A 178 6.52 9.24 48.57
C THR A 178 5.18 9.16 47.85
N TRP A 179 5.08 8.16 46.99
CA TRP A 179 3.92 7.76 46.20
C TRP A 179 2.68 7.49 47.08
N SER A 180 1.62 8.29 46.92
CA SER A 180 0.28 7.92 47.41
C SER A 180 -0.67 7.79 46.22
N ILE A 181 -1.16 6.57 45.97
CA ILE A 181 -2.31 6.34 45.07
C ILE A 181 -3.49 7.10 45.67
N HIS A 182 -4.24 7.84 44.86
CA HIS A 182 -5.39 8.60 45.35
C HIS A 182 -6.43 7.64 45.98
N SER A 183 -7.04 8.04 47.11
CA SER A 183 -7.98 7.19 47.87
C SER A 183 -9.15 6.69 47.04
N ASP A 184 -9.54 7.45 46.03
CA ASP A 184 -10.73 7.22 45.22
C ASP A 184 -10.44 6.30 44.01
N ASP A 185 -9.18 6.01 43.72
CA ASP A 185 -8.80 5.16 42.59
C ASP A 185 -9.08 3.69 42.89
N HIS A 186 -9.94 3.06 42.09
CA HIS A 186 -10.35 1.67 42.29
C HIS A 186 -9.28 0.65 41.91
N TRP A 187 -8.09 1.09 41.47
CA TRP A 187 -7.01 0.22 41.01
C TRP A 187 -5.95 -0.09 42.07
N GLN A 188 -6.18 0.31 43.33
CA GLN A 188 -5.26 0.10 44.45
C GLN A 188 -4.86 -1.37 44.68
N HIS A 189 -5.72 -2.33 44.27
CA HIS A 189 -5.53 -3.76 44.48
C HIS A 189 -4.99 -4.52 43.25
N MET A 190 -4.71 -3.83 42.14
CA MET A 190 -4.18 -4.43 40.91
C MET A 190 -2.69 -4.08 40.72
N PRO A 191 -1.88 -4.95 40.07
CA PRO A 191 -0.50 -4.63 39.74
C PRO A 191 -0.49 -3.51 38.68
N LEU A 192 -0.32 -2.27 39.15
CA LEU A 192 -0.37 -1.08 38.30
C LEU A 192 1.03 -0.75 37.76
N ASP A 193 1.11 -0.41 36.48
CA ASP A 193 2.34 0.15 35.91
C ASP A 193 2.56 1.56 36.50
N LYS A 194 3.49 1.62 37.44
CA LYS A 194 3.82 2.83 38.20
C LYS A 194 4.36 3.94 37.31
N LYS A 195 5.01 3.61 36.18
CA LYS A 195 5.55 4.60 35.25
C LYS A 195 4.45 5.24 34.42
N ALA A 196 3.51 4.42 33.94
CA ALA A 196 2.32 4.91 33.25
C ALA A 196 1.45 5.77 34.18
N TYR A 197 1.12 5.28 35.38
CA TYR A 197 0.26 6.01 36.33
C TYR A 197 0.83 7.39 36.70
N ARG A 198 2.16 7.50 36.88
CA ARG A 198 2.88 8.78 37.04
C ARG A 198 2.64 9.75 35.89
N PHE A 199 2.74 9.26 34.66
CA PHE A 199 2.53 10.08 33.47
C PHE A 199 1.09 10.61 33.41
N TRP A 200 0.11 9.78 33.78
CA TRP A 200 -1.30 10.16 33.77
C TRP A 200 -1.65 11.15 34.89
N THR A 201 -1.10 10.96 36.10
CA THR A 201 -1.35 11.84 37.26
C THR A 201 -0.59 13.17 37.21
N SER A 202 0.58 13.21 36.57
CA SER A 202 1.33 14.44 36.31
C SER A 202 0.83 15.22 35.08
N GLY A 203 -0.17 14.68 34.37
CA GLY A 203 -0.67 15.23 33.13
C GLY A 203 -1.46 16.54 33.31
N ASN A 204 -1.05 17.59 32.60
CA ASN A 204 -1.83 18.81 32.44
C ASN A 204 -3.24 18.46 31.91
N LEU A 205 -4.28 18.99 32.52
CA LEU A 205 -5.69 18.68 32.26
C LEU A 205 -6.06 18.87 30.77
N GLU A 206 -5.45 19.86 30.11
CA GLU A 206 -5.60 20.11 28.67
C GLU A 206 -5.01 18.99 27.80
N ARG A 207 -3.91 18.38 28.24
CA ARG A 207 -3.29 17.25 27.53
C ARG A 207 -4.15 16.01 27.66
N LEU A 208 -4.68 15.74 28.86
CA LEU A 208 -5.61 14.64 29.10
C LEU A 208 -6.90 14.81 28.29
N ARG A 209 -7.42 16.04 28.18
CA ARG A 209 -8.59 16.36 27.36
C ARG A 209 -8.35 16.07 25.87
N ARG A 210 -7.19 16.48 25.33
CA ARG A 210 -6.81 16.18 23.95
C ARG A 210 -6.68 14.69 23.71
N THR A 211 -5.98 13.99 24.60
CA THR A 211 -5.86 12.53 24.51
C THR A 211 -7.24 11.87 24.55
N ARG A 212 -8.14 12.30 25.44
CA ARG A 212 -9.53 11.79 25.48
C ARG A 212 -10.28 12.05 24.17
N GLN A 213 -10.18 13.25 23.60
CA GLN A 213 -10.78 13.60 22.30
C GLN A 213 -10.21 12.76 21.16
N ASP A 214 -8.90 12.48 21.17
CA ASP A 214 -8.27 11.58 20.21
C ASP A 214 -8.82 10.16 20.35
N TRP A 215 -9.05 9.67 21.57
CA TRP A 215 -9.69 8.38 21.82
C TRP A 215 -11.16 8.34 21.38
N ASP A 216 -11.91 9.43 21.57
CA ASP A 216 -13.32 9.49 21.19
C ASP A 216 -13.51 9.36 19.67
N GLN A 217 -12.53 9.76 18.84
CA GLN A 217 -12.54 9.53 17.39
C GLN A 217 -12.57 8.04 17.01
N TYR A 218 -12.13 7.16 17.90
CA TYR A 218 -12.09 5.72 17.69
C TYR A 218 -13.25 4.98 18.36
N LEU A 219 -13.93 5.64 19.31
CA LEU A 219 -15.09 5.08 20.04
C LEU A 219 -16.42 5.46 19.39
N VAL A 220 -16.50 6.62 18.71
CA VAL A 220 -17.71 7.02 17.98
C VAL A 220 -17.77 6.29 16.64
N HIS A 221 -18.50 5.17 16.62
CA HIS A 221 -18.95 4.52 15.39
C HIS A 221 -20.01 5.38 14.69
N GLN A 222 -19.58 6.35 13.88
CA GLN A 222 -20.46 6.97 12.88
C GLN A 222 -20.40 6.14 11.60
N ASP A 223 -21.34 5.20 11.48
CA ASP A 223 -21.97 4.76 10.24
C ASP A 223 -21.12 4.21 9.06
N VAL A 224 -19.88 3.76 9.29
CA VAL A 224 -19.08 3.11 8.23
C VAL A 224 -19.11 1.59 8.35
N VAL A 225 -19.83 0.97 7.42
CA VAL A 225 -19.72 -0.45 7.05
C VAL A 225 -18.30 -0.74 6.55
N GLY A 226 -17.41 -1.26 7.39
CA GLY A 226 -16.08 -1.73 6.99
C GLY A 226 -15.23 -2.25 8.16
N PRO A 227 -14.29 -3.20 7.93
CA PRO A 227 -13.59 -3.94 8.99
C PRO A 227 -12.36 -3.21 9.54
N GLU A 228 -12.37 -1.89 9.62
CA GLU A 228 -11.20 -1.09 10.01
C GLU A 228 -11.56 -0.09 11.12
N ALA A 229 -11.66 -0.57 12.36
CA ALA A 229 -11.41 0.28 13.51
C ALA A 229 -9.96 0.78 13.38
N LYS A 230 -9.79 2.06 13.02
CA LYS A 230 -8.48 2.67 12.74
C LYS A 230 -7.68 2.86 14.02
N ILE A 231 -7.17 1.80 14.62
CA ILE A 231 -6.10 1.94 15.62
C ILE A 231 -4.88 2.53 14.88
N PRO A 232 -4.29 3.64 15.34
CA PRO A 232 -3.12 4.21 14.69
C PRO A 232 -1.98 3.19 14.62
N PRO A 233 -1.34 3.00 13.45
CA PRO A 233 -0.33 1.97 13.23
C PRO A 233 0.95 2.11 14.06
N LYS A 234 1.06 3.16 14.88
CA LYS A 234 2.24 3.45 15.71
C LYS A 234 2.06 3.06 17.19
N PHE A 235 0.84 2.76 17.63
CA PHE A 235 0.55 2.55 19.06
C PHE A 235 0.51 1.08 19.48
N VAL A 236 0.45 0.17 18.52
CA VAL A 236 0.62 -1.27 18.74
C VAL A 236 1.74 -1.70 17.81
N GLU A 237 2.87 -2.15 18.35
CA GLU A 237 3.85 -2.87 17.53
C GLU A 237 3.12 -4.08 16.93
N PRO A 238 3.04 -4.21 15.59
CA PRO A 238 2.38 -5.36 15.00
C PRO A 238 3.12 -6.60 15.48
N VAL A 239 2.37 -7.57 16.02
CA VAL A 239 2.95 -8.86 16.43
C VAL A 239 3.75 -9.38 15.23
N PRO A 240 5.03 -9.78 15.41
CA PRO A 240 5.83 -10.29 14.31
C PRO A 240 5.04 -11.41 13.60
N PRO A 241 5.02 -11.43 12.26
CA PRO A 241 4.22 -12.39 11.53
C PRO A 241 4.63 -13.79 11.98
N ALA A 242 3.66 -14.57 12.45
CA ALA A 242 3.91 -15.90 13.03
C ALA A 242 4.62 -16.86 12.06
N ASN A 243 4.71 -16.53 10.77
CA ASN A 243 5.47 -17.26 9.78
C ASN A 243 5.93 -16.34 8.61
N TRP A 244 7.15 -16.54 8.10
CA TRP A 244 7.74 -15.78 6.99
C TRP A 244 6.92 -15.85 5.69
N VAL A 245 6.13 -16.93 5.52
CA VAL A 245 5.22 -17.14 4.39
C VAL A 245 4.10 -16.10 4.33
N TRP A 246 3.70 -15.50 5.46
CA TRP A 246 2.64 -14.50 5.49
C TRP A 246 3.16 -13.08 5.19
N ALA A 247 4.43 -12.80 5.46
CA ALA A 247 5.06 -11.51 5.16
C ALA A 247 5.20 -11.27 3.64
N THR A 248 5.29 -12.33 2.83
CA THR A 248 5.45 -12.20 1.37
C THR A 248 4.18 -11.81 0.62
N HIS A 249 3.03 -11.71 1.29
CA HIS A 249 1.75 -11.39 0.65
C HIS A 249 1.31 -9.92 0.73
N LEU A 250 2.08 -9.03 1.37
CA LEU A 250 1.70 -7.62 1.57
C LEU A 250 2.35 -6.61 0.62
N GLU A 251 3.13 -7.05 -0.37
CA GLU A 251 3.65 -6.17 -1.42
C GLU A 251 2.86 -6.30 -2.73
N TYR A 252 1.59 -5.88 -2.78
CA TYR A 252 0.89 -5.46 -4.02
C TYR A 252 -0.31 -4.55 -3.75
#